data_AF-A0A1X1KAA6-F1
#
_entry.id   AF-A0A1X1KAA6-F1
#
_cell.length_a   1.000
_cell.length_b   1.000
_cell.length_c   1.000
_cell.angle_alpha   90.00
_cell.angle_beta   90.00
_cell.angle_gamma   90.00
#
_symmetry.space_group_name_H-M   'P 1'
#
loop_
_entity.id
_entity.type
_entity.pdbx_description
1 polymer ?
#
loop_
_entity_poly.entity_id
_entity_poly.type
_entity_poly.pdbx_seq_one_letter_code
_entity_poly.pdbx_strand_id
1 'polypeptide(L)' 'MAMLQVECRDCGAAFSLRGWIEPEDLIGTQWEGYTKQDIVNAEKENPRIFDGLDPWDKFESNEICSFCGSSNIVSF' A
#
# COMPACT_ATOMS: atom_id res chain seq x y z
N MET A 1 -13.25 1.79 -1.07
CA MET A 1 -11.81 1.59 -0.81
C MET A 1 -11.14 2.95 -0.99
N ALA A 2 -10.25 3.32 -0.08
CA ALA A 2 -9.61 4.64 -0.08
C ALA A 2 -8.32 4.60 -0.92
N MET A 3 -7.96 5.74 -1.51
CA MET A 3 -6.67 5.93 -2.19
C MET A 3 -5.96 7.09 -1.51
N LEU A 4 -4.65 6.97 -1.32
CA LEU A 4 -3.80 8.03 -0.79
C LEU A 4 -3.15 8.75 -1.96
N GLN A 5 -3.36 10.06 -2.09
CA GLN A 5 -2.61 10.86 -3.04
C GLN A 5 -1.32 11.32 -2.39
N VAL A 6 -0.17 11.02 -3.00
CA VAL A 6 1.15 11.43 -2.50
C VAL A 6 1.79 12.38 -3.49
N GLU A 7 2.25 13.53 -3.01
CA GLU A 7 3.02 14.52 -3.77
C GLU A 7 4.36 14.77 -3.09
N CYS A 8 5.47 14.67 -3.84
CA CYS A 8 6.78 15.08 -3.37
C CYS A 8 7.05 16.55 -3.72
N ARG A 9 7.32 17.37 -2.71
CA ARG A 9 7.59 18.79 -2.88
C ARG A 9 8.95 19.11 -3.51
N ASP A 10 9.91 18.19 -3.40
CA ASP A 10 11.26 18.42 -3.90
C ASP A 10 11.41 18.08 -5.40
N CYS A 11 10.83 16.96 -5.85
CA CYS A 11 10.92 16.54 -7.26
C CYS A 11 9.63 16.78 -8.05
N GLY A 12 8.53 17.16 -7.40
CA GLY A 12 7.23 17.40 -8.03
C GLY A 12 6.51 16.12 -8.48
N ALA A 13 7.02 14.93 -8.14
CA ALA A 13 6.36 13.67 -8.47
C ALA A 13 5.05 13.53 -7.68
N ALA A 14 3.98 13.17 -8.37
CA ALA A 14 2.68 12.86 -7.77
C ALA A 14 2.26 11.45 -8.17
N PHE A 15 1.84 10.65 -7.20
CA PHE A 15 1.39 9.27 -7.40
C PHE A 15 0.27 8.94 -6.41
N SER A 16 -0.48 7.88 -6.70
CA SER A 16 -1.58 7.42 -5.86
C SER A 16 -1.28 6.01 -5.34
N LEU A 17 -1.56 5.77 -4.06
CA LEU A 17 -1.41 4.46 -3.42
C LEU A 17 -2.78 3.90 -3.08
N ARG A 18 -2.92 2.58 -3.27
CA ARG A 18 -4.12 1.84 -2.91
C ARG A 18 -4.11 1.55 -1.41
N GLY A 19 -5.21 1.80 -0.71
CA GLY A 19 -5.42 1.33 0.67
C GLY A 19 -6.13 -0.03 0.72
N TRP A 20 -5.70 -0.97 -0.14
CA TRP A 20 -6.18 -2.35 -0.17
C TRP A 20 -5.15 -3.25 -0.85
N ILE A 21 -5.24 -4.54 -0.52
CA ILE A 21 -4.34 -5.59 -1.01
C ILE A 21 -4.80 -6.11 -2.37
N GLU A 22 -3.84 -6.27 -3.28
CA GLU A 22 -4.00 -7.12 -4.45
C GLU A 22 -3.10 -8.37 -4.36
N PRO A 23 -3.37 -9.43 -5.14
CA PRO A 23 -2.56 -10.65 -5.14
C PRO A 23 -1.06 -10.41 -5.34
N GLU A 24 -0.70 -9.36 -6.08
CA GLU A 24 0.68 -8.95 -6.33
C GLU A 24 1.38 -8.44 -5.08
N ASP A 25 0.64 -7.82 -4.16
CA ASP A 25 1.16 -7.28 -2.90
C ASP A 25 1.51 -8.40 -1.90
N LEU A 26 1.01 -9.63 -2.15
CA LEU A 26 1.22 -10.82 -1.33
C LEU A 26 2.43 -11.66 -1.77
N ILE A 27 3.08 -11.31 -2.89
CA ILE A 27 4.28 -12.02 -3.36
C ILE A 27 5.38 -11.91 -2.30
N GLY A 28 6.01 -13.04 -1.95
CA GLY A 28 7.01 -13.11 -0.89
C GLY A 28 6.45 -13.17 0.53
N THR A 29 5.13 -13.22 0.69
CA THR A 29 4.46 -13.42 2.00
C THR A 29 3.94 -14.85 2.12
N GLN A 30 3.46 -15.24 3.30
CA GLN A 30 2.81 -16.54 3.52
C GLN A 30 1.49 -16.72 2.74
N TRP A 31 0.94 -15.63 2.21
CA TRP A 31 -0.30 -15.59 1.43
C TRP A 31 -0.05 -15.51 -0.09
N GLU A 32 1.20 -15.71 -0.52
CA GLU A 32 1.54 -15.77 -1.94
C GLU A 32 0.67 -16.81 -2.66
N GLY A 33 0.08 -16.41 -3.78
CA GLY A 33 -0.85 -17.24 -4.56
C GLY A 33 -2.33 -17.10 -4.20
N TYR A 34 -2.68 -16.30 -3.18
CA TYR A 34 -4.07 -15.96 -2.89
C TYR A 34 -4.70 -15.19 -4.07
N THR A 35 -5.90 -15.59 -4.45
CA THR A 35 -6.70 -14.85 -5.44
C THR A 35 -7.40 -13.66 -4.80
N LYS A 36 -7.97 -12.77 -5.61
CA LYS A 36 -8.83 -11.67 -5.10
C LYS A 36 -9.98 -12.19 -4.24
N GLN A 37 -10.52 -13.38 -4.55
CA GLN A 37 -11.59 -13.99 -3.78
C GLN A 37 -11.08 -14.46 -2.41
N ASP A 38 -9.88 -15.05 -2.36
CA ASP A 38 -9.27 -15.54 -1.12
C ASP A 38 -8.91 -14.38 -0.18
N ILE A 39 -8.42 -13.27 -0.73
CA ILE A 39 -8.17 -12.02 0.02
C ILE A 39 -9.46 -11.55 0.68
N VAL A 40 -10.55 -11.41 -0.08
CA VAL A 40 -11.85 -10.96 0.45
C VAL A 40 -12.39 -11.92 1.50
N ASN A 41 -12.20 -13.23 1.34
CA ASN A 41 -12.64 -14.22 2.33
C ASN A 41 -11.79 -14.13 3.61
N ALA A 42 -10.47 -13.98 3.47
CA ALA A 42 -9.56 -13.85 4.60
C ALA A 42 -9.81 -12.55 5.39
N GLU A 43 -10.07 -11.43 4.72
CA GLU A 43 -10.43 -10.15 5.36
C GLU A 43 -11.78 -10.23 6.08
N LYS A 44 -12.73 -11.04 5.60
CA LYS A 44 -14.01 -11.26 6.30
C LYS A 44 -13.83 -12.02 7.61
N GLU A 45 -12.91 -12.98 7.65
CA GLU A 45 -12.61 -13.75 8.86
C GLU A 45 -11.74 -12.94 9.83
N ASN A 46 -10.75 -12.22 9.31
CA ASN A 46 -9.87 -11.36 10.07
C ASN A 46 -9.57 -10.06 9.28
N PRO A 47 -10.23 -8.94 9.60
CA PRO A 47 -10.05 -7.67 8.90
C PRO A 47 -8.62 -7.11 8.95
N ARG A 48 -7.79 -7.60 9.86
CA ARG A 48 -6.39 -7.15 10.06
C ARG A 48 -5.36 -8.15 9.59
N ILE A 49 -5.76 -9.18 8.85
CA ILE A 49 -4.85 -10.25 8.43
C ILE A 49 -3.73 -9.73 7.52
N PHE A 50 -3.97 -8.65 6.78
CA PHE A 50 -3.03 -8.05 5.85
C PHE A 50 -2.54 -6.65 6.27
N ASP A 51 -2.74 -6.26 7.53
CA ASP A 51 -2.22 -4.98 8.06
C ASP A 51 -0.72 -4.88 7.77
N GLY A 52 -0.27 -3.73 7.25
CA GLY A 52 1.13 -3.51 6.90
C GLY A 52 1.54 -4.02 5.52
N LEU A 53 0.65 -4.67 4.77
CA LEU A 53 0.97 -5.22 3.45
C LEU A 53 0.47 -4.38 2.28
N ASP A 54 -0.54 -3.54 2.47
CA ASP A 54 -1.07 -2.74 1.39
C ASP A 54 -0.13 -1.57 1.06
N PRO A 55 -0.20 -1.04 -0.17
CA PRO A 55 0.69 0.03 -0.59
C PRO A 55 0.63 1.29 0.28
N TRP A 56 -0.52 1.60 0.88
CA TRP A 56 -0.67 2.75 1.77
C TRP A 56 0.06 2.48 3.08
N ASP A 57 -0.25 1.37 3.77
CA ASP A 57 0.39 1.03 5.05
C ASP A 57 1.92 0.92 4.94
N LYS A 58 2.41 0.32 3.84
CA LYS A 58 3.85 0.24 3.55
C LYS A 58 4.48 1.61 3.39
N PHE A 59 3.76 2.56 2.79
CA PHE A 59 4.22 3.92 2.63
C PHE A 59 4.20 4.71 3.95
N GLU A 60 3.16 4.58 4.77
CA GLU A 60 3.11 5.22 6.09
C GLU A 60 4.21 4.70 7.03
N SER A 61 4.62 3.45 6.87
CA SER A 61 5.75 2.88 7.62
C SER A 61 7.09 3.54 7.27
N ASN A 62 7.23 4.13 6.08
CA ASN A 62 8.42 4.85 5.64
C ASN A 62 8.08 5.87 4.55
N GLU A 63 7.61 7.03 5.01
CA GLU A 63 7.14 8.15 4.19
C GLU A 63 8.28 8.81 3.41
N ILE A 64 8.66 8.19 2.29
CA ILE A 64 9.66 8.71 1.35
C ILE A 64 9.14 8.69 -0.08
N CYS A 65 9.57 9.65 -0.88
CA CYS A 65 9.30 9.67 -2.31
C CYS A 65 10.07 8.54 -3.00
N SER A 66 9.35 7.62 -3.64
CA SER A 66 9.96 6.51 -4.40
C SER A 66 10.81 6.95 -5.59
N PHE A 67 10.72 8.20 -6.02
CA PHE A 67 11.45 8.73 -7.18
C PHE A 67 12.77 9.42 -6.81
N CYS A 68 12.80 10.17 -5.70
CA CYS A 68 13.98 10.95 -5.30
C CYS A 68 14.50 10.64 -3.90
N GLY A 69 13.80 9.80 -3.12
CA GLY A 69 14.16 9.46 -1.74
C GLY A 69 13.93 10.57 -0.72
N SER A 70 13.31 11.69 -1.11
CA SER A 70 13.00 12.78 -0.18
C SER A 70 11.85 12.41 0.76
N SER A 71 11.96 12.82 2.02
CA SER A 71 10.88 12.78 3.01
C SER A 71 9.97 14.01 2.97
N ASN A 72 10.25 14.99 2.10
CA ASN A 72 9.43 16.19 1.93
C ASN A 72 8.24 15.89 1.02
N ILE A 73 7.26 15.20 1.59
CA ILE A 73 6.08 14.72 0.89
C ILE A 73 4.80 15.19 1.58
N VAL A 74 3.72 15.30 0.82
CA VAL A 74 2.38 15.61 1.31
C VAL A 74 1.46 14.49 0.84
N SER A 75 0.71 13.91 1.78
CA SER A 75 -0.27 12.86 1.54
C SER A 75 -1.67 13.35 1.93
N PHE A 76 -2.70 13.08 1.12
CA PHE A 76 -4.09 13.49 1.36
C PHE A 76 -5.13 12.64 0.60
#